data_AF-A0A3D5P442-F1
#
_entry.id   AF-A0A3D5P442-F1
#
_cell.length_a   1.000
_cell.length_b   1.000
_cell.length_c   1.000
_cell.angle_alpha   90.00
_cell.angle_beta   90.00
_cell.angle_gamma   90.00
#
_symmetry.space_group_name_H-M   'P 1'
#
loop_
_entity.id
_entity.type
_entity.pdbx_description
1 polymer ?
#
loop_
_entity_poly.entity_id
_entity_poly.type
_entity_poly.pdbx_seq_one_letter_code
_entity_poly.pdbx_strand_id
1 'polypeptide(L)'
;AKVPCEVVPTKGAVGGGTYPGVELDSWAVELTWPHGAGILSDALRAGDTPVVGRIIDEKLRLDVRTLLPGELTSVVTQVAEAFIEGDKAGV
;
A
#
# COMPACT_ATOMS: atom_id res chain seq x y z
N ALA A 1 6.18 -6.49 14.55
CA ALA A 1 7.37 -6.12 13.75
C ALA A 1 7.35 -4.62 13.50
N LYS A 2 8.50 -3.98 13.23
CA LYS A 2 8.51 -2.59 12.73
C LYS A 2 8.44 -2.64 11.21
N VAL A 3 7.46 -1.96 10.62
CA VAL A 3 7.32 -1.81 9.18
C VAL A 3 8.00 -0.51 8.76
N PRO A 4 9.07 -0.52 7.95
CA PRO A 4 9.67 0.70 7.43
C PRO A 4 8.68 1.43 6.50
N CYS A 5 8.28 2.63 6.91
CA CYS A 5 7.33 3.42 6.15
C CYS A 5 7.59 4.92 6.28
N GLU A 6 7.14 5.68 5.28
CA GLU A 6 7.19 7.14 5.24
C GLU A 6 5.83 7.71 4.79
N VAL A 7 5.47 8.90 5.30
CA VAL A 7 4.28 9.64 4.85
C VAL A 7 4.70 10.59 3.75
N VAL A 8 4.17 10.39 2.55
CA VAL A 8 4.58 11.14 1.35
C VAL A 8 3.39 11.82 0.69
N PRO A 9 3.58 13.02 0.10
CA PRO A 9 2.57 13.62 -0.77
C PRO A 9 2.41 12.75 -2.02
N THR A 10 1.18 12.64 -2.53
CA THR A 10 0.89 11.89 -3.75
C THR A 10 -0.22 12.55 -4.55
N LYS A 11 -0.36 12.14 -5.80
CA LYS A 11 -1.48 12.49 -6.66
C LYS A 11 -2.18 11.21 -7.09
N GLY A 12 -3.51 11.23 -7.04
CA GLY A 12 -4.33 10.11 -7.47
C GLY A 12 -5.38 10.56 -8.47
N ALA A 13 -5.51 9.83 -9.57
CA ALA A 13 -6.59 10.04 -10.54
C ALA A 13 -7.96 9.95 -9.87
N VAL A 14 -8.91 10.76 -10.33
CA VAL A 14 -10.28 10.82 -9.76
C VAL A 14 -11.16 9.65 -10.19
N GLY A 15 -10.86 9.03 -11.34
CA GLY A 15 -11.61 7.88 -11.85
C GLY A 15 -10.68 6.84 -12.48
N GLY A 16 -11.12 5.59 -12.50
CA GLY A 16 -10.38 4.45 -13.05
C GLY A 16 -10.34 4.37 -14.58
N GLY A 17 -10.52 5.48 -15.29
CA GLY A 17 -10.52 5.54 -16.76
C GLY A 17 -11.63 6.40 -17.38
N THR A 18 -12.60 6.84 -16.60
CA THR A 18 -13.73 7.66 -17.08
C THR A 18 -13.45 9.17 -17.08
N TYR A 19 -12.40 9.61 -16.39
CA TYR A 19 -12.05 11.03 -16.26
C TYR A 19 -10.52 11.22 -16.42
N PRO A 20 -9.99 11.05 -17.65
CA PRO A 20 -8.56 11.07 -17.91
C PRO A 20 -7.95 12.45 -17.66
N GLY A 21 -6.75 12.46 -17.08
CA GLY A 21 -5.95 13.69 -16.88
C GLY A 21 -6.32 14.52 -15.66
N VAL A 22 -7.32 14.12 -14.87
CA VAL A 22 -7.68 14.83 -13.63
C VAL A 22 -7.15 14.07 -12.42
N GLU A 23 -6.32 14.77 -11.66
CA GLU A 23 -5.69 14.29 -10.45
C GLU A 23 -6.10 15.14 -9.25
N LEU A 24 -6.09 14.50 -8.09
CA LEU A 24 -6.31 15.15 -6.81
C LEU A 24 -5.08 14.92 -5.92
N ASP A 25 -4.61 15.99 -5.31
CA ASP A 25 -3.59 15.94 -4.26
C ASP A 25 -4.09 15.08 -3.09
N SER A 26 -3.18 14.29 -2.52
CA SER A 26 -3.46 13.36 -1.43
C SER A 26 -2.17 13.09 -0.64
N TRP A 27 -2.30 12.21 0.35
CA TRP A 27 -1.21 11.65 1.12
C TRP A 27 -1.22 10.13 1.02
N ALA A 28 -0.03 9.54 1.01
CA ALA A 28 0.13 8.10 1.03
C ALA A 28 1.12 7.67 2.12
N VAL A 29 0.95 6.43 2.58
CA VAL A 29 1.99 5.71 3.31
C VAL A 29 2.80 4.94 2.27
N GLU A 30 4.07 5.31 2.12
CA GLU A 30 5.03 4.57 1.33
C GLU A 30 5.67 3.48 2.20
N LEU A 31 5.59 2.23 1.73
CA LEU A 31 6.15 1.05 2.38
C LEU A 31 7.44 0.67 1.66
N THR A 32 8.51 0.47 2.43
CA THR A 32 9.77 -0.06 1.92
C THR A 32 10.00 -1.47 2.43
N TRP A 33 10.29 -2.38 1.50
CA TRP A 33 10.59 -3.76 1.82
C TRP A 33 11.87 -4.22 1.10
N PRO A 34 12.80 -4.93 1.78
CA PRO A 34 14.09 -5.30 1.19
C PRO A 34 13.97 -6.17 -0.07
N HIS A 35 12.88 -6.92 -0.19
CA HIS A 35 12.69 -7.88 -1.27
C HIS A 35 11.90 -7.34 -2.47
N GLY A 36 11.44 -6.09 -2.40
CA GLY A 36 10.84 -5.36 -3.51
C GLY A 36 9.33 -5.14 -3.37
N ALA A 37 8.86 -4.02 -3.92
CA ALA A 37 7.47 -3.59 -3.80
C ALA A 37 6.45 -4.52 -4.48
N GLY A 38 6.86 -5.23 -5.55
CA GLY A 38 6.01 -6.20 -6.24
C GLY A 38 5.61 -7.36 -5.35
N ILE A 39 6.59 -7.98 -4.69
CA ILE A 39 6.36 -9.10 -3.78
C ILE A 39 5.48 -8.65 -2.59
N LEU A 40 5.73 -7.45 -2.04
CA LEU A 40 4.91 -6.92 -0.95
C LEU A 40 3.46 -6.71 -1.41
N SER A 41 3.28 -6.16 -2.61
CA SER A 41 1.96 -5.94 -3.21
C SER A 41 1.20 -7.25 -3.40
N ASP A 42 1.87 -8.31 -3.83
CA ASP A 42 1.26 -9.62 -4.00
C ASP A 42 0.90 -10.27 -2.66
N ALA A 43 1.77 -10.17 -1.65
CA ALA A 43 1.50 -10.66 -0.30
C ALA A 43 0.29 -9.94 0.34
N LEU A 44 0.24 -8.61 0.23
CA LEU A 44 -0.88 -7.80 0.72
C LEU A 44 -2.20 -8.12 0.01
N ARG A 45 -2.15 -8.43 -1.30
CA ARG A 45 -3.33 -8.82 -2.07
C ARG A 45 -3.84 -10.22 -1.70
N ALA A 46 -2.94 -11.12 -1.30
CA ALA A 46 -3.25 -12.51 -0.97
C ALA A 46 -3.75 -12.73 0.47
N GLY A 47 -3.61 -11.73 1.35
CA GLY A 47 -4.04 -11.84 2.74
C GLY A 47 -5.55 -11.85 2.96
N ASP A 48 -5.96 -12.14 4.20
CA ASP A 48 -7.37 -12.25 4.61
C ASP A 48 -8.16 -10.96 4.34
N THR A 49 -7.52 -9.80 4.51
CA THR A 49 -8.05 -8.51 4.04
C THR A 49 -7.19 -8.06 2.86
N PRO A 50 -7.62 -8.23 1.60
CA PRO A 50 -6.83 -7.81 0.45
C PRO A 50 -6.56 -6.30 0.48
N VAL A 51 -5.29 -5.91 0.55
CA VAL A 51 -4.86 -4.50 0.49
C VAL A 51 -4.18 -4.26 -0.85
N VAL A 52 -4.67 -3.26 -1.60
CA VAL A 52 -4.12 -2.90 -2.91
C VAL A 52 -3.52 -1.50 -2.85
N GLY A 53 -2.23 -1.42 -3.17
CA GLY A 53 -1.48 -0.17 -3.31
C GLY A 53 -1.03 0.09 -4.74
N ARG A 54 -0.40 1.25 -4.96
CA ARG A 54 0.27 1.60 -6.22
C ARG A 54 1.77 1.43 -6.07
N ILE A 55 2.43 0.82 -7.05
CA ILE A 55 3.89 0.80 -7.12
C ILE A 55 4.35 2.01 -7.93
N ILE A 56 5.14 2.88 -7.31
CA ILE A 56 5.73 4.08 -7.91
C ILE A 56 7.19 4.10 -7.50
N ASP A 57 8.11 4.21 -8.46
CA ASP A 57 9.57 4.21 -8.22
C ASP A 57 10.06 3.04 -7.35
N GLU A 58 9.59 1.81 -7.63
CA GLU A 58 9.89 0.58 -6.87
C GLU A 58 9.45 0.62 -5.39
N LYS A 59 8.52 1.52 -5.04
CA LYS A 59 7.94 1.64 -3.70
C LYS A 59 6.45 1.42 -3.73
N LEU A 60 5.91 0.72 -2.73
CA LEU A 60 4.48 0.50 -2.61
C LEU A 60 3.86 1.65 -1.81
N ARG A 61 2.89 2.35 -2.39
CA ARG A 61 2.17 3.46 -1.76
C ARG A 61 0.70 3.10 -1.53
N LEU A 62 0.25 3.32 -0.29
CA LEU A 62 -1.16 3.20 0.11
C LEU A 62 -1.75 4.61 0.26
N ASP A 63 -2.63 5.00 -0.66
CA ASP A 63 -3.28 6.32 -0.67
C ASP A 63 -4.41 6.34 0.37
N VAL A 64 -4.28 7.18 1.41
CA VAL A 64 -5.23 7.14 2.54
C VAL A 64 -6.60 7.70 2.16
N ARG A 65 -6.72 8.41 1.03
CA ARG A 65 -7.99 8.95 0.54
C ARG A 65 -8.99 7.85 0.17
N THR A 66 -8.51 6.64 -0.16
CA THR A 66 -9.37 5.51 -0.53
C THR A 66 -9.74 4.61 0.64
N LEU A 67 -9.29 4.92 1.86
CA LEU A 67 -9.67 4.18 3.06
C LEU A 67 -11.02 4.66 3.59
N LEU A 68 -11.92 3.72 3.86
CA LEU A 68 -13.19 3.99 4.51
C LEU A 68 -13.01 4.13 6.03
N PRO A 69 -13.90 4.88 6.70
CA PRO A 69 -13.95 4.91 8.16
C PRO A 69 -14.07 3.50 8.73
N GLY A 70 -13.13 3.11 9.59
CA GLY A 70 -13.09 1.77 10.22
C GLY A 70 -12.15 0.77 9.56
N GLU A 71 -11.67 1.01 8.33
CA GLU A 71 -10.74 0.09 7.64
C GLU A 71 -9.29 0.20 8.13
N LEU A 72 -8.96 1.27 8.86
CA LEU A 72 -7.58 1.54 9.26
C LEU A 72 -6.97 0.37 10.05
N THR A 73 -7.72 -0.23 10.97
CA THR A 73 -7.20 -1.33 11.79
C THR A 73 -6.95 -2.61 10.98
N SER A 74 -7.87 -3.00 10.09
CA SER A 74 -7.69 -4.21 9.26
C SER A 74 -6.53 -4.04 8.28
N VAL A 75 -6.39 -2.86 7.67
CA VAL A 75 -5.29 -2.55 6.76
C VAL A 75 -3.94 -2.57 7.49
N VAL A 76 -3.84 -1.96 8.67
CA VAL A 76 -2.59 -1.95 9.46
C VAL A 76 -2.22 -3.37 9.91
N THR A 77 -3.18 -4.17 10.35
CA THR A 77 -2.95 -5.57 10.72
C THR A 77 -2.43 -6.36 9.53
N GLN A 78 -3.09 -6.29 8.38
CA GLN A 78 -2.66 -6.98 7.17
C GLN A 78 -1.25 -6.56 6.73
N VAL A 79 -0.93 -5.27 6.82
CA VAL A 79 0.42 -4.77 6.50
C VAL A 79 1.46 -5.35 7.44
N ALA A 80 1.18 -5.39 8.74
CA ALA A 80 2.10 -5.98 9.71
C ALA A 80 2.29 -7.50 9.48
N GLU A 81 1.23 -8.23 9.16
CA GLU A 81 1.26 -9.66 8.88
C GLU A 81 2.05 -9.98 7.62
N ALA A 82 1.78 -9.28 6.51
CA ALA A 82 2.51 -9.47 5.25
C ALA A 82 4.02 -9.24 5.41
N PHE A 83 4.42 -8.24 6.21
CA PHE A 83 5.83 -8.02 6.54
C PHE A 83 6.44 -9.15 7.36
N ILE A 84 5.71 -9.69 8.34
CA ILE A 84 6.19 -10.78 9.19
C ILE A 84 6.33 -12.08 8.39
N GLU A 85 5.36 -12.37 7.52
CA GLU A 85 5.38 -13.57 6.69
C GLU A 85 6.47 -13.51 5.63
N GLY A 86 6.61 -12.36 4.98
CA GLY A 86 7.70 -12.08 4.05
C GLY A 86 9.08 -12.29 4.69
N ASP A 87 9.35 -11.63 5.83
CA ASP A 87 10.61 -11.79 6.55
C ASP A 87 10.91 -13.25 6.95
N LYS A 88 9.88 -14.06 7.27
CA LYS A 88 10.04 -15.50 7.56
C LYS A 88 10.30 -16.34 6.32
N ALA A 89 9.73 -15.97 5.17
CA ALA A 89 9.89 -16.68 3.92
C ALA A 89 11.28 -16.48 3.30
N GLY A 90 12.05 -15.48 3.76
CA GLY A 90 13.35 -15.12 3.17
C GLY A 90 13.21 -14.54 1.76
N VAL A 91 12.01 -14.08 1.45
CA VAL A 91 11.57 -13.41 0.22
C VAL A 91 10.89 -12.13 0.62
#